data_AF-A0A8S1B7Q3-F1
#
_entry.id   AF-A0A8S1B7Q3-F1
#
_cell.length_a   1.000
_cell.length_b   1.000
_cell.length_c   1.000
_cell.angle_alpha   90.00
_cell.angle_beta   90.00
_cell.angle_gamma   90.00
#
_symmetry.space_group_name_H-M   'P 1'
#
loop_
_entity.id
_entity.type
_entity.pdbx_description
1 polymer ?
#
loop_
_entity_poly.entity_id
_entity_poly.type
_entity_poly.pdbx_seq_one_letter_code
_entity_poly.pdbx_strand_id
1 'polypeptide(L)'
;MSKEQKVKWTCHECRSKQPKLGNINTPVRNVKEGEANPSNLYDENTGLDNITFRKKQTDDCQKTPVCSPGSASCATINRDDAFISAVSDKVLKALKSELPAMISCVLKAELSSIKNDILEFRQSVDFLSTMHDEMKNMVETLVKDNATLSKENTTLKTTVAELSDRLNNLEQHLRENNLEIQGLPEHHNENLPSLLNQCSKGHRLRLEGG
;
A
#
# COMPACT_ATOMS: atom_id res chain seq x y z
N MET A 1 -23.78 7.19 -0.91
CA MET A 1 -22.96 7.90 -1.93
C MET A 1 -23.85 8.31 -3.09
N SER A 2 -23.92 9.61 -3.39
CA SER A 2 -24.67 10.12 -4.53
C SER A 2 -24.03 9.69 -5.87
N LYS A 3 -24.77 9.76 -6.97
CA LYS A 3 -24.23 9.47 -8.31
C LYS A 3 -23.06 10.39 -8.65
N GLU A 4 -23.06 11.66 -8.20
CA GLU A 4 -21.92 12.56 -8.45
C GLU A 4 -20.66 12.16 -7.68
N GLN A 5 -20.80 11.62 -6.47
CA GLN A 5 -19.66 11.19 -5.65
C GLN A 5 -18.93 9.98 -6.24
N LYS A 6 -19.64 9.10 -6.97
CA LYS A 6 -19.03 7.94 -7.64
C LYS A 6 -18.15 8.33 -8.83
N VAL A 7 -18.46 9.43 -9.52
CA VAL A 7 -17.68 9.92 -10.67
C VAL A 7 -16.38 10.61 -10.21
N LYS A 8 -16.38 11.23 -9.03
CA LYS A 8 -15.20 11.90 -8.44
C LYS A 8 -14.31 10.98 -7.61
N TRP A 9 -14.76 9.78 -7.26
CA TRP A 9 -13.99 8.90 -6.40
C TRP A 9 -12.83 8.26 -7.18
N THR A 10 -11.61 8.46 -6.69
CA THR A 10 -10.39 7.84 -7.21
C THR A 10 -9.74 7.04 -6.09
N CYS A 11 -9.33 5.81 -6.38
CA CYS A 11 -8.64 4.98 -5.40
C CYS A 11 -7.26 5.55 -5.05
N HIS A 12 -6.68 5.09 -3.95
CA HIS A 12 -5.41 5.61 -3.44
C HIS A 12 -4.25 5.42 -4.43
N GLU A 13 -4.20 4.29 -5.14
CA GLU A 13 -3.18 4.02 -6.17
C GLU A 13 -3.33 4.89 -7.42
N CYS A 14 -4.56 5.18 -7.86
CA CYS A 14 -4.76 6.08 -8.99
C CYS A 14 -4.43 7.54 -8.62
N ARG A 15 -4.68 7.92 -7.35
CA ARG A 15 -4.39 9.27 -6.85
C ARG A 15 -2.88 9.53 -6.70
N SER A 16 -2.07 8.51 -6.39
CA SER A 16 -0.61 8.65 -6.30
C SER A 16 0.07 8.76 -7.67
N LYS A 17 -0.59 8.31 -8.74
CA LYS A 17 -0.13 8.41 -10.13
C LYS A 17 -0.52 9.71 -10.83
N GLN A 18 -1.37 10.54 -10.24
CA GLN A 18 -1.72 11.84 -10.84
C GLN A 18 -0.58 12.85 -10.62
N PRO A 19 -0.18 13.61 -11.66
CA PRO A 19 0.82 14.64 -11.52
C PRO A 19 0.35 15.70 -10.52
N LYS A 20 1.18 15.99 -9.51
CA LYS A 20 0.88 17.01 -8.51
C LYS A 20 0.91 18.38 -9.17
N LEU A 21 -0.25 18.88 -9.60
CA LEU A 21 -0.41 20.24 -10.06
C LEU A 21 -0.44 21.16 -8.83
N GLY A 22 0.62 21.97 -8.67
CA GLY A 22 0.66 23.03 -7.67
C GLY A 22 1.53 22.74 -6.44
N ASN A 23 2.84 22.59 -6.64
CA ASN A 23 3.81 22.85 -5.57
C ASN A 23 4.27 24.31 -5.64
N ILE A 24 3.43 25.22 -5.15
CA ILE A 24 3.68 26.68 -5.13
C ILE A 24 4.50 27.14 -3.90
N ASN A 25 4.97 26.23 -3.04
CA ASN A 25 5.72 26.57 -1.82
C ASN A 25 7.18 26.10 -1.81
N THR A 26 7.77 25.82 -2.97
CA THR A 26 9.21 25.54 -3.07
C THR A 26 9.86 26.60 -3.96
N PRO A 27 10.93 27.29 -3.51
CA PRO A 27 11.57 28.31 -4.34
C PRO A 27 12.29 27.63 -5.51
N VAL A 28 11.76 27.79 -6.73
CA VAL A 28 12.33 27.21 -7.96
C VAL A 28 13.26 28.23 -8.61
N ARG A 29 14.48 27.78 -8.93
CA ARG A 29 15.44 28.45 -9.83
C ARG A 29 14.83 28.59 -11.22
N ASN A 30 14.94 29.78 -11.80
CA ASN A 30 14.66 30.06 -13.21
C ASN A 30 15.25 28.99 -14.15
N VAL A 31 14.38 28.35 -14.93
CA VAL A 31 14.75 27.65 -16.15
C VAL A 31 13.81 28.12 -17.25
N LYS A 32 14.41 28.56 -18.37
CA LYS A 32 13.77 29.16 -19.53
C LYS A 32 12.73 28.22 -20.16
N GLU A 33 11.64 28.85 -20.60
CA GLU A 33 10.61 28.29 -21.46
C GLU A 33 11.17 27.86 -22.83
N GLY A 34 10.71 26.72 -23.31
CA GLY A 34 10.95 26.21 -24.66
C GLY A 34 9.96 25.09 -24.96
N GLU A 35 8.94 25.41 -25.75
CA GLU A 35 7.91 24.49 -26.27
C GLU A 35 8.51 23.48 -27.25
N ALA A 36 8.10 22.19 -27.18
CA ALA A 36 7.70 21.37 -28.34
C ALA A 36 7.29 19.93 -27.94
N ASN A 37 6.45 19.38 -28.80
CA ASN A 37 5.55 18.22 -28.72
C ASN A 37 6.15 16.80 -28.54
N PRO A 38 5.29 15.79 -28.27
CA PRO A 38 5.66 14.42 -27.91
C PRO A 38 5.69 13.48 -29.11
N SER A 39 6.66 12.55 -29.16
CA SER A 39 6.60 11.33 -29.97
C SER A 39 7.66 10.33 -29.50
N ASN A 40 7.21 9.14 -29.05
CA ASN A 40 7.92 7.84 -29.10
C ASN A 40 9.27 7.71 -28.36
N LEU A 41 9.72 6.57 -27.83
CA LEU A 41 9.25 5.20 -27.60
C LEU A 41 10.38 4.57 -26.74
N TYR A 42 10.03 3.58 -25.90
CA TYR A 42 10.90 2.58 -25.22
C TYR A 42 12.35 2.97 -24.84
N ASP A 43 12.65 2.98 -23.53
CA ASP A 43 13.97 2.55 -23.06
C ASP A 43 13.90 1.92 -21.66
N GLU A 44 14.28 0.65 -21.58
CA GLU A 44 14.68 -0.03 -20.36
C GLU A 44 16.03 0.55 -19.93
N ASN A 45 16.09 1.29 -18.83
CA ASN A 45 17.37 1.42 -18.15
C ASN A 45 17.27 1.65 -16.64
N THR A 46 18.19 0.99 -15.98
CA THR A 46 18.34 0.70 -14.56
C THR A 46 18.37 1.95 -13.67
N GLY A 47 17.46 1.99 -12.69
CA GLY A 47 17.38 3.06 -11.68
C GLY A 47 18.44 2.93 -10.58
N LEU A 48 19.70 3.27 -10.88
CA LEU A 48 20.79 3.35 -9.90
C LEU A 48 21.53 4.70 -9.83
N ASP A 49 21.01 5.78 -10.41
CA ASP A 49 21.75 7.06 -10.48
C ASP A 49 21.22 8.16 -9.55
N ASN A 50 21.14 7.89 -8.24
CA ASN A 50 20.89 8.92 -7.22
C ASN A 50 21.77 8.75 -5.96
N ILE A 51 23.07 8.54 -6.13
CA ILE A 51 24.05 8.54 -5.03
C ILE A 51 24.92 9.80 -5.13
N THR A 52 24.77 10.71 -4.17
CA THR A 52 25.67 11.86 -4.00
C THR A 52 26.86 11.47 -3.13
N PHE A 53 28.06 11.39 -3.73
CA PHE A 53 29.31 11.17 -3.00
C PHE A 53 29.82 12.49 -2.41
N ARG A 54 29.88 12.57 -1.07
CA ARG A 54 30.52 13.67 -0.35
C ARG A 54 32.04 13.43 -0.28
N LYS A 55 32.81 14.23 -1.02
CA LYS A 55 34.29 14.23 -1.02
C LYS A 55 34.84 15.53 -0.43
N LYS A 56 35.48 15.46 0.75
CA LYS A 56 36.49 16.39 1.33
C LYS A 56 36.73 15.98 2.80
N GLN A 57 37.91 16.00 3.40
CA GLN A 57 39.16 16.69 3.08
C GLN A 57 40.32 16.02 3.86
N THR A 58 41.43 15.75 3.18
CA THR A 58 42.72 15.35 3.75
C THR A 58 43.54 16.61 4.03
N ASP A 59 43.87 16.88 5.29
CA ASP A 59 44.86 17.91 5.65
C ASP A 59 46.23 17.24 5.82
N ASP A 60 47.07 17.46 4.82
CA ASP A 60 48.51 17.24 4.83
C ASP A 60 49.16 18.62 4.92
N CYS A 61 49.94 18.87 5.97
CA CYS A 61 50.76 20.07 6.10
C CYS A 61 52.16 19.65 6.54
N GLN A 62 53.05 19.58 5.55
CA GLN A 62 54.48 19.37 5.72
C GLN A 62 55.23 20.71 5.84
N LYS A 63 56.23 20.72 6.75
CA LYS A 63 57.58 21.35 6.65
C LYS A 63 57.63 22.90 6.74
N THR A 64 58.56 23.59 7.42
CA THR A 64 59.98 23.41 7.89
C THR A 64 60.38 24.73 8.65
N PRO A 65 61.63 25.03 9.13
CA PRO A 65 62.89 24.26 9.21
C PRO A 65 63.67 24.34 10.56
N VAL A 66 64.60 23.39 10.74
CA VAL A 66 66.00 23.49 11.22
C VAL A 66 66.39 24.56 12.26
N CYS A 67 66.89 24.09 13.42
CA CYS A 67 68.19 24.49 13.99
C CYS A 67 68.61 23.57 15.16
N SER A 68 69.85 23.08 15.08
CA SER A 68 70.66 22.50 16.17
C SER A 68 72.07 23.13 16.01
N PRO A 69 73.04 23.00 16.93
CA PRO A 69 73.04 22.39 18.27
C PRO A 69 73.62 23.33 19.36
N GLY A 70 73.29 23.10 20.63
CA GLY A 70 73.81 23.89 21.75
C GLY A 70 73.94 23.08 23.03
N SER A 71 75.12 22.49 23.20
CA SER A 71 75.59 21.80 24.39
C SER A 71 75.48 22.68 25.65
N ALA A 72 74.77 22.22 26.67
CA ALA A 72 75.02 22.62 28.06
C ALA A 72 74.47 21.55 29.03
N SER A 73 75.42 20.80 29.58
CA SER A 73 75.37 20.07 30.84
C SER A 73 74.35 20.61 31.87
N CYS A 74 73.46 19.74 32.33
CA CYS A 74 72.75 19.86 33.60
C CYS A 74 72.56 18.45 34.18
N ALA A 75 73.64 17.89 34.73
CA ALA A 75 73.61 16.70 35.57
C ALA A 75 73.07 17.08 36.97
N THR A 76 71.75 17.10 37.08
CA THR A 76 70.95 17.18 38.31
C THR A 76 69.55 16.74 37.84
N ILE A 77 68.93 15.61 38.22
CA ILE A 77 68.82 14.93 39.51
C ILE A 77 68.53 13.43 39.22
N ASN A 78 69.51 12.53 39.44
CA ASN A 78 69.33 11.06 39.32
C ASN A 78 68.53 10.43 40.48
N ARG A 79 67.92 11.24 41.36
CA ARG A 79 67.13 10.76 42.52
C ARG A 79 65.63 10.71 42.26
N ASP A 80 65.13 11.49 41.31
CA ASP A 80 63.69 11.59 41.06
C ASP A 80 63.18 10.50 40.11
N ASP A 81 64.03 9.96 39.22
CA ASP A 81 63.65 8.87 38.31
C ASP A 81 63.29 7.56 39.03
N ALA A 82 63.99 7.22 40.10
CA ALA A 82 63.67 6.04 40.91
C ALA A 82 62.33 6.20 41.64
N PHE A 83 62.02 7.41 42.11
CA PHE A 83 60.75 7.72 42.75
C PHE A 83 59.60 7.77 41.72
N ILE A 84 59.81 8.41 40.58
CA ILE A 84 58.86 8.46 39.47
C ILE A 84 58.58 7.05 38.93
N SER A 85 59.60 6.19 38.82
CA SER A 85 59.43 4.78 38.44
C SER A 85 58.63 4.02 39.50
N ALA A 86 58.93 4.19 40.79
CA ALA A 86 58.20 3.51 41.86
C ALA A 86 56.73 3.97 41.98
N VAL A 87 56.45 5.25 41.75
CA VAL A 87 55.09 5.79 41.68
C VAL A 87 54.37 5.27 40.44
N SER A 88 55.03 5.27 39.28
CA SER A 88 54.48 4.75 38.03
C SER A 88 54.17 3.26 38.12
N ASP A 89 55.02 2.46 38.76
CA ASP A 89 54.79 1.03 38.98
C ASP A 89 53.61 0.77 39.93
N LYS A 90 53.47 1.56 41.00
CA LYS A 90 52.30 1.47 41.89
C LYS A 90 51.01 1.83 41.17
N VAL A 91 51.02 2.90 40.35
CA VAL A 91 49.86 3.32 39.56
C VAL A 91 49.53 2.27 38.49
N LEU A 92 50.53 1.77 37.75
CA LEU A 92 50.35 0.69 36.77
C LEU A 92 49.81 -0.59 37.41
N LYS A 93 50.28 -0.94 38.61
CA LYS A 93 49.81 -2.12 39.33
C LYS A 93 48.35 -1.95 39.77
N ALA A 94 47.96 -0.77 40.27
CA ALA A 94 46.58 -0.45 40.62
C ALA A 94 45.66 -0.41 39.39
N LEU A 95 46.11 0.18 38.29
CA LEU A 95 45.35 0.15 37.03
C LEU A 95 45.21 -1.27 36.49
N LYS A 96 46.28 -2.08 36.51
CA LYS A 96 46.22 -3.47 36.06
C LYS A 96 45.28 -4.34 36.91
N SER A 97 45.07 -4.03 38.19
CA SER A 97 44.13 -4.77 39.03
C SER A 97 42.68 -4.32 38.85
N GLU A 98 42.42 -3.01 38.72
CA GLU A 98 41.07 -2.45 38.72
C GLU A 98 40.42 -2.42 37.32
N LEU A 99 41.22 -2.19 36.27
CA LEU A 99 40.73 -2.00 34.91
C LEU A 99 40.09 -3.27 34.31
N PRO A 100 40.61 -4.50 34.52
CA PRO A 100 39.94 -5.72 34.08
C PRO A 100 38.59 -5.95 34.77
N ALA A 101 38.48 -5.58 36.05
CA ALA A 101 37.24 -5.72 36.80
C ALA A 101 36.18 -4.74 36.28
N MET A 102 36.55 -3.47 36.05
CA MET A 102 35.67 -2.48 35.44
C MET A 102 35.23 -2.87 34.03
N ILE A 103 36.16 -3.28 33.16
CA ILE A 103 35.83 -3.74 31.79
C ILE A 103 34.89 -4.95 31.86
N SER A 104 35.18 -5.94 32.70
CA SER A 104 34.33 -7.12 32.84
C SER A 104 32.92 -6.75 33.34
N CYS A 105 32.83 -5.79 34.26
CA CYS A 105 31.55 -5.30 34.77
C CYS A 105 30.72 -4.63 33.65
N VAL A 106 31.32 -3.68 32.92
CA VAL A 106 30.67 -2.98 31.81
C VAL A 106 30.26 -3.95 30.71
N LEU A 107 31.16 -4.84 30.28
CA LEU A 107 30.84 -5.84 29.25
C LEU A 107 29.71 -6.76 29.68
N LYS A 108 29.68 -7.22 30.94
CA LYS A 108 28.58 -8.05 31.43
C LYS A 108 27.25 -7.30 31.44
N ALA A 109 27.25 -6.04 31.87
CA ALA A 109 26.06 -5.21 31.87
C ALA A 109 25.50 -5.03 30.45
N GLU A 110 26.33 -4.57 29.51
CA GLU A 110 25.94 -4.35 28.12
C GLU A 110 25.51 -5.66 27.43
N LEU A 111 26.27 -6.74 27.59
CA LEU A 111 25.90 -8.04 27.03
C LEU A 111 24.60 -8.59 27.63
N SER A 112 24.33 -8.32 28.91
CA SER A 112 23.06 -8.71 29.54
C SER A 112 21.89 -7.90 29.00
N SER A 113 22.08 -6.60 28.74
CA SER A 113 21.06 -5.74 28.11
C SER A 113 20.76 -6.23 26.70
N ILE A 114 21.79 -6.41 25.87
CA ILE A 114 21.65 -6.91 24.49
C ILE A 114 20.96 -8.28 24.48
N LYS A 115 21.30 -9.17 25.42
CA LYS A 115 20.64 -10.47 25.54
C LYS A 115 19.14 -10.32 25.82
N ASN A 116 18.74 -9.39 26.68
CA ASN A 116 17.33 -9.14 26.97
C ASN A 116 16.61 -8.57 25.75
N ASP A 117 17.20 -7.59 25.06
CA ASP A 117 16.64 -7.00 23.85
C ASP A 117 16.44 -8.07 22.75
N ILE A 118 17.39 -8.98 22.58
CA ILE A 118 17.27 -10.12 21.65
C ILE A 118 16.12 -11.06 22.03
N LEU A 119 15.92 -11.30 23.33
CA LEU A 119 14.82 -12.15 23.80
C LEU A 119 13.46 -11.50 23.56
N GLU A 120 13.32 -10.21 23.84
CA GLU A 120 12.10 -9.44 23.57
C GLU A 120 11.81 -9.35 22.07
N PHE A 121 12.86 -9.13 21.26
CA PHE A 121 12.73 -9.13 19.82
C PHE A 121 12.27 -10.48 19.29
N ARG A 122 12.84 -11.59 19.79
CA ARG A 122 12.40 -12.94 19.43
C ARG A 122 10.92 -13.16 19.76
N GLN A 123 10.48 -12.76 20.95
CA GLN A 123 9.07 -12.85 21.33
C GLN A 123 8.17 -12.04 20.40
N SER A 124 8.62 -10.86 20.00
CA SER A 124 7.88 -10.00 19.05
C SER A 124 7.76 -10.63 17.67
N VAL A 125 8.82 -11.28 17.19
CA VAL A 125 8.83 -12.01 15.92
C VAL A 125 7.92 -13.24 15.98
N ASP A 126 7.99 -14.01 17.06
CA ASP A 126 7.13 -15.19 17.26
C ASP A 126 5.66 -14.77 17.28
N PHE A 127 5.32 -13.70 18.01
CA PHE A 127 3.98 -13.11 18.02
C PHE A 127 3.53 -12.66 16.62
N LEU A 128 4.39 -11.94 15.90
CA LEU A 128 4.06 -11.48 14.55
C LEU A 128 3.86 -12.64 13.57
N SER A 129 4.64 -13.72 13.70
CA SER A 129 4.46 -14.93 12.91
C SER A 129 3.09 -15.56 13.18
N THR A 130 2.69 -15.70 14.45
CA THR A 130 1.37 -16.25 14.80
C THR A 130 0.23 -15.40 14.25
N MET A 131 0.31 -14.07 14.40
CA MET A 131 -0.70 -13.15 13.87
C MET A 131 -0.76 -13.19 12.35
N HIS A 132 0.38 -13.33 11.67
CA HIS A 132 0.44 -13.48 10.23
C HIS A 132 -0.27 -14.76 9.77
N ASP A 133 -0.04 -15.88 10.43
CA ASP A 133 -0.66 -17.16 10.09
C ASP A 133 -2.18 -17.12 10.35
N GLU A 134 -2.61 -16.52 11.46
CA GLU A 134 -4.04 -16.29 11.75
C GLU A 134 -4.71 -15.42 10.67
N MET A 135 -4.07 -14.30 10.30
CA MET A 135 -4.57 -13.41 9.26
C MET A 135 -4.65 -14.12 7.91
N LYS A 136 -3.65 -14.92 7.56
CA LYS A 136 -3.66 -15.73 6.33
C LYS A 136 -4.84 -16.71 6.33
N ASN A 137 -5.05 -17.44 7.42
CA ASN A 137 -6.17 -18.37 7.54
C ASN A 137 -7.53 -17.67 7.43
N MET A 138 -7.66 -16.48 8.02
CA MET A 138 -8.88 -15.66 7.91
C MET A 138 -9.13 -15.23 6.46
N VAL A 139 -8.10 -14.75 5.76
CA VAL A 139 -8.21 -14.37 4.35
C VAL A 139 -8.59 -15.56 3.48
N GLU A 140 -7.96 -16.72 3.67
CA GLU A 140 -8.30 -17.94 2.92
C GLU A 140 -9.75 -18.38 3.16
N THR A 141 -10.24 -18.25 4.39
CA THR A 141 -11.64 -18.56 4.74
C THR A 141 -12.59 -17.58 4.05
N LEU A 142 -12.33 -16.28 4.14
CA LEU A 142 -13.14 -15.24 3.49
C LEU A 142 -13.18 -15.41 1.97
N VAL A 143 -12.07 -15.81 1.35
CA VAL A 143 -12.02 -16.08 -0.10
C VAL A 143 -12.92 -17.27 -0.45
N LYS A 144 -12.87 -18.37 0.33
CA LYS A 144 -13.72 -19.55 0.12
C LYS A 144 -15.20 -19.22 0.31
N ASP A 145 -15.53 -18.47 1.35
CA ASP A 145 -16.92 -18.07 1.64
C ASP A 145 -17.46 -17.16 0.54
N ASN A 146 -16.67 -16.19 0.08
CA ASN A 146 -17.07 -15.31 -1.00
C ASN A 146 -17.27 -16.07 -2.33
N ALA A 147 -16.38 -17.02 -2.65
CA ALA A 147 -16.55 -17.89 -3.81
C ALA A 147 -17.86 -18.71 -3.73
N THR A 148 -18.17 -19.24 -2.54
CA THR A 148 -19.40 -20.00 -2.29
C THR A 148 -20.64 -19.12 -2.43
N LEU A 149 -20.67 -17.97 -1.75
CA LEU A 149 -21.76 -16.99 -1.83
C LEU A 149 -21.98 -16.49 -3.27
N SER A 150 -20.90 -16.24 -4.01
CA SER A 150 -20.99 -15.84 -5.42
C SER A 150 -21.65 -16.94 -6.25
N LYS A 151 -21.25 -18.21 -6.06
CA LYS A 151 -21.85 -19.34 -6.76
C LYS A 151 -23.33 -19.50 -6.42
N GLU A 152 -23.70 -19.43 -5.15
CA GLU A 152 -25.10 -19.49 -4.72
C GLU A 152 -25.93 -18.34 -5.30
N ASN A 153 -25.39 -17.13 -5.31
CA ASN A 153 -26.06 -15.97 -5.90
C ASN A 153 -26.31 -16.17 -7.40
N THR A 154 -25.33 -16.70 -8.14
CA THR A 154 -25.52 -17.02 -9.56
C THR A 154 -26.59 -18.08 -9.78
N THR A 155 -26.59 -19.15 -8.99
CA THR A 155 -27.61 -20.20 -9.05
C THR A 155 -29.00 -19.64 -8.77
N LEU A 156 -29.15 -18.82 -7.72
CA LEU A 156 -30.41 -18.18 -7.36
C LEU A 156 -30.91 -17.22 -8.45
N LYS A 157 -30.02 -16.46 -9.07
CA LYS A 157 -30.40 -15.58 -10.19
C LYS A 157 -30.90 -16.39 -11.38
N THR A 158 -30.23 -17.49 -11.71
CA THR A 158 -30.64 -18.38 -12.79
C THR A 158 -32.01 -19.00 -12.50
N THR A 159 -32.25 -19.52 -11.30
CA THR A 159 -33.55 -20.11 -10.94
C THR A 159 -34.67 -19.08 -10.95
N VAL A 160 -34.41 -17.85 -10.48
CA VAL A 160 -35.39 -16.75 -10.56
C VAL A 160 -35.71 -16.41 -12.02
N ALA A 161 -34.71 -16.33 -12.89
CA ALA A 161 -34.92 -16.08 -14.31
C ALA A 161 -35.76 -17.19 -14.96
N GLU A 162 -35.40 -18.46 -14.73
CA GLU A 162 -36.15 -19.62 -15.24
C GLU A 162 -37.60 -19.65 -14.75
N LEU A 163 -37.84 -19.37 -13.47
CA LEU A 163 -39.19 -19.30 -12.92
C LEU A 163 -39.99 -18.14 -13.51
N SER A 164 -39.36 -16.99 -13.71
CA SER A 164 -39.99 -15.84 -14.37
C SER A 164 -40.39 -16.17 -15.81
N ASP A 165 -39.52 -16.84 -16.55
CA ASP A 165 -39.81 -17.26 -17.92
C ASP A 165 -40.97 -18.27 -17.96
N ARG A 166 -40.99 -19.24 -17.04
CA ARG A 166 -42.10 -20.20 -16.93
C ARG A 166 -43.42 -19.52 -16.61
N LEU A 167 -43.40 -18.54 -15.69
CA LEU A 167 -44.57 -17.77 -15.34
C LEU A 167 -45.09 -16.97 -16.55
N ASN A 168 -44.21 -16.28 -17.26
CA ASN A 168 -44.56 -15.55 -18.48
C ASN A 168 -45.18 -16.46 -19.55
N ASN A 169 -44.59 -17.64 -19.78
CA ASN A 169 -45.13 -18.62 -20.71
C ASN A 169 -46.52 -19.11 -20.29
N LEU A 170 -46.73 -19.38 -19.00
CA LEU A 170 -48.04 -19.77 -18.47
C LEU A 170 -49.08 -18.65 -18.65
N GLU A 171 -48.71 -17.40 -18.38
CA GLU A 171 -49.60 -16.26 -18.58
C GLU A 171 -49.98 -16.06 -20.05
N GLN A 172 -49.03 -16.22 -20.97
CA GLN A 172 -49.30 -16.17 -22.41
C GLN A 172 -50.24 -17.31 -22.83
N HIS A 173 -49.98 -18.54 -22.38
CA HIS A 173 -50.83 -19.69 -22.66
C HIS A 173 -52.26 -19.51 -22.11
N LEU A 174 -52.43 -18.91 -20.93
CA LEU A 174 -53.76 -18.61 -20.38
C LEU A 174 -54.53 -17.55 -21.18
N ARG A 175 -53.84 -16.74 -21.99
CA ARG A 175 -54.42 -15.68 -22.83
C ARG A 175 -54.45 -16.04 -24.32
N GLU A 176 -53.95 -17.20 -24.71
CA GLU A 176 -53.80 -17.58 -26.13
C GLU A 176 -55.12 -17.56 -26.91
N ASN A 177 -56.24 -17.81 -26.22
CA ASN A 177 -57.59 -17.83 -26.80
C ASN A 177 -58.41 -16.58 -26.44
N ASN A 178 -57.81 -15.61 -25.74
CA ASN A 178 -58.47 -14.37 -25.35
C ASN A 178 -58.28 -13.34 -26.45
N LEU A 179 -59.37 -12.84 -27.02
CA LEU A 179 -59.37 -11.73 -27.96
C LEU A 179 -59.71 -10.45 -27.22
N GLU A 180 -58.78 -9.50 -27.21
CA GLU A 180 -59.01 -8.16 -26.70
C GLU A 180 -59.47 -7.24 -27.84
N ILE A 181 -60.64 -6.63 -27.70
CA ILE A 181 -61.20 -5.70 -28.68
C ILE A 181 -61.24 -4.32 -28.03
N GLN A 182 -60.33 -3.44 -28.45
CA GLN A 182 -60.25 -2.06 -27.96
C GLN A 182 -60.97 -1.09 -28.92
N GLY A 183 -61.39 0.06 -28.38
CA GLY A 183 -61.98 1.15 -29.18
C GLY A 183 -63.47 0.98 -29.50
N LEU A 184 -64.19 0.11 -28.80
CA LEU A 184 -65.65 0.04 -28.89
C LEU A 184 -66.31 1.12 -28.01
N PRO A 185 -67.28 1.89 -28.54
CA PRO A 185 -68.04 2.84 -27.73
C PRO A 185 -68.98 2.09 -26.76
N GLU A 186 -68.95 2.49 -25.49
CA GLU A 186 -69.73 1.87 -24.41
C GLU A 186 -71.21 2.31 -24.45
N HIS A 187 -72.13 1.36 -24.25
CA HIS A 187 -73.57 1.63 -24.21
C HIS A 187 -74.25 0.84 -23.09
N HIS A 188 -75.10 1.51 -22.29
CA HIS A 188 -75.72 0.94 -21.07
C HIS A 188 -76.46 -0.39 -21.27
N ASN A 189 -76.97 -0.70 -22.48
CA ASN A 189 -77.74 -1.91 -22.77
C ASN A 189 -77.18 -2.68 -23.97
N GLU A 190 -75.86 -2.84 -24.03
CA GLU A 190 -75.21 -3.53 -25.14
C GLU A 190 -75.28 -5.06 -25.06
N ASN A 191 -75.38 -5.70 -26.23
CA ASN A 191 -75.38 -7.15 -26.38
C ASN A 191 -74.04 -7.58 -27.01
N LEU A 192 -73.12 -8.07 -26.17
CA LEU A 192 -71.77 -8.50 -26.55
C LEU A 192 -71.74 -9.47 -27.76
N PRO A 193 -72.55 -10.55 -27.82
CA PRO A 193 -72.61 -11.42 -29.00
C PRO A 193 -73.02 -10.71 -30.29
N SER A 194 -73.96 -9.76 -30.21
CA SER A 194 -74.43 -8.99 -31.36
C SER A 194 -73.36 -8.02 -31.85
N LEU A 195 -72.68 -7.33 -30.93
CA LEU A 195 -71.54 -6.45 -31.22
C LEU A 195 -70.38 -7.22 -31.89
N LEU A 196 -70.04 -8.40 -31.36
CA LEU A 196 -69.01 -9.26 -31.94
C LEU A 196 -69.36 -9.68 -33.37
N ASN A 197 -70.62 -10.03 -33.63
CA ASN A 197 -71.13 -10.35 -34.97
C ASN A 197 -71.14 -9.15 -35.92
N GLN A 198 -71.33 -7.93 -35.43
CA GLN A 198 -71.23 -6.72 -36.24
C GLN A 198 -69.76 -6.41 -36.58
N CYS A 199 -68.86 -6.55 -35.61
CA CYS A 199 -67.42 -6.39 -35.80
C CYS A 199 -66.87 -7.39 -36.83
N SER A 200 -67.31 -8.65 -36.77
CA SER A 200 -66.86 -9.70 -37.70
C SER A 200 -67.33 -9.48 -39.15
N LYS A 201 -68.49 -8.84 -39.35
CA LYS A 201 -69.06 -8.57 -40.69
C LYS A 201 -68.60 -7.24 -41.28
N GLY A 202 -68.34 -6.24 -40.44
CA GLY A 202 -68.19 -4.84 -40.86
C GLY A 202 -66.75 -4.31 -40.90
N HIS A 203 -65.77 -4.99 -40.28
CA HIS A 203 -64.42 -4.43 -40.15
C HIS A 203 -63.35 -5.33 -40.74
N ARG A 204 -62.48 -4.71 -41.57
CA ARG A 204 -61.19 -5.25 -41.97
C ARG A 204 -60.28 -5.18 -40.75
N LEU A 205 -60.41 -6.14 -39.83
CA LEU A 205 -59.65 -6.21 -38.59
C LEU A 205 -58.15 -6.21 -38.92
N ARG A 206 -57.48 -5.11 -38.58
CA ARG A 206 -56.02 -4.98 -38.68
C ARG A 206 -55.48 -5.45 -37.34
N LEU A 207 -54.89 -6.64 -37.32
CA LEU A 207 -54.14 -7.13 -36.17
C LEU A 207 -52.87 -6.28 -36.07
N GLU A 208 -52.82 -5.35 -35.12
CA GLU A 208 -51.54 -4.75 -34.73
C GLU A 208 -50.87 -5.71 -33.76
N GLY A 209 -49.83 -6.41 -34.24
CA GLY A 209 -48.96 -7.20 -33.40
C GLY A 209 -48.10 -6.28 -32.54
N GLY A 210 -48.23 -6.42 -31.22
CA GLY A 210 -47.34 -5.80 -30.24
C GLY A 210 -46.02 -6.55 -30.09
#